data_AF-A0AAU9CSD6-F1
#
_entry.id   AF-A0AAU9CSD6-F1
#
_cell.length_a   1.000
_cell.length_b   1.000
_cell.length_c   1.000
_cell.angle_alpha   90.00
_cell.angle_beta   90.00
_cell.angle_gamma   90.00
#
_symmetry.space_group_name_H-M   'P 1'
#
loop_
_entity.id
_entity.type
_entity.pdbx_description
1 polymer ?
#
loop_
_entity_poly.entity_id
_entity_poly.type
_entity_poly.pdbx_seq_one_letter_code
_entity_poly.pdbx_strand_id
1 'polypeptide(L)'
;MQRENDIERYLVKQMKDLGALCLKWTSPGTRGVPDRIVIYANHVYFVELKAPGKKPRADQVLMIEKIKDRGGEVFVISTKEEVKRFVDNLEDDREEADREYYDWIDERDQDEWFADEED
;
A
#
# COMPACT_ATOMS: atom_id res chain seq x y z
N MET A 1 -7.31 27.03 -0.37
CA MET A 1 -6.81 26.09 -1.40
C MET A 1 -6.12 24.95 -0.68
N GLN A 2 -6.49 23.71 -0.99
CA GLN A 2 -5.90 22.52 -0.36
C GLN A 2 -4.43 22.37 -0.78
N ARG A 3 -3.53 22.13 0.17
CA ARG A 3 -2.10 21.94 -0.06
C ARG A 3 -1.73 20.46 -0.05
N GLU A 4 -0.58 20.12 -0.63
CA GLU A 4 0.01 18.76 -0.59
C GLU A 4 0.08 18.21 0.85
N ASN A 5 0.56 19.01 1.80
CA ASN A 5 0.62 18.65 3.22
C ASN A 5 -0.77 18.41 3.87
N ASP A 6 -1.85 18.99 3.33
CA ASP A 6 -3.20 18.71 3.83
C ASP A 6 -3.68 17.33 3.37
N ILE A 7 -3.26 16.89 2.19
CA ILE A 7 -3.56 15.57 1.65
C ILE A 7 -2.68 14.54 2.35
N GLU A 8 -1.39 14.83 2.57
CA GLU A 8 -0.48 13.97 3.32
C GLU A 8 -1.00 13.67 4.73
N ARG A 9 -1.37 14.72 5.49
CA ARG A 9 -1.93 14.55 6.83
C ARG A 9 -3.21 13.74 6.83
N TYR A 10 -4.04 13.90 5.80
CA TYR A 10 -5.26 13.14 5.65
C TYR A 10 -4.97 11.66 5.35
N LEU A 11 -4.06 11.35 4.43
CA LEU A 11 -3.59 9.99 4.16
C LEU A 11 -3.07 9.33 5.44
N VAL A 12 -2.14 9.95 6.15
CA VAL A 12 -1.54 9.38 7.38
C VAL A 12 -2.63 9.09 8.42
N LYS A 13 -3.62 9.98 8.57
CA LYS A 13 -4.75 9.74 9.47
C LYS A 13 -5.56 8.52 9.04
N GLN A 14 -5.96 8.44 7.77
CA GLN A 14 -6.76 7.32 7.26
C GLN A 14 -6.02 5.98 7.40
N MET A 15 -4.73 5.94 7.06
CA MET A 15 -3.90 4.74 7.23
C MET A 15 -3.80 4.31 8.70
N LYS A 16 -3.64 5.27 9.62
CA LYS A 16 -3.63 4.98 11.05
C LYS A 16 -4.97 4.41 11.52
N ASP A 17 -6.08 4.99 11.09
CA ASP A 17 -7.42 4.53 11.45
C ASP A 17 -7.72 3.13 10.91
N LEU A 18 -7.15 2.79 9.74
CA LEU A 18 -7.21 1.46 9.11
C LEU A 18 -6.29 0.42 9.81
N GLY A 19 -5.35 0.87 10.66
CA GLY A 19 -4.33 0.00 11.26
C GLY A 19 -3.13 -0.30 10.35
N ALA A 20 -3.02 0.41 9.22
CA ALA A 20 -1.89 0.32 8.31
C ALA A 20 -0.67 1.11 8.83
N LEU A 21 0.54 0.67 8.45
CA LEU A 21 1.74 1.48 8.61
C LEU A 21 1.84 2.49 7.47
N CYS A 22 2.12 3.76 7.78
CA CYS A 22 2.31 4.83 6.78
C CYS A 22 3.61 5.60 7.07
N LEU A 23 4.72 5.05 6.59
CA LEU A 23 6.07 5.51 6.89
C LEU A 23 6.48 6.59 5.90
N LYS A 24 7.13 7.65 6.40
CA LYS A 24 7.81 8.61 5.51
C LYS A 24 9.01 7.93 4.88
N TRP A 25 9.14 7.99 3.55
CA TRP A 25 10.30 7.46 2.87
C TRP A 25 11.30 8.58 2.57
N THR A 26 12.55 8.35 2.92
CA THR A 26 13.68 9.17 2.52
C THR A 26 14.84 8.24 2.23
N SER A 27 15.49 8.41 1.08
CA SER A 27 16.60 7.55 0.64
C SER A 27 17.86 8.39 0.41
N PRO A 28 18.83 8.38 1.35
CA PRO A 28 20.09 9.11 1.18
C PRO A 28 20.79 8.74 -0.13
N GLY A 29 21.20 9.73 -0.91
CA GLY A 29 21.86 9.52 -2.22
C GLY A 29 20.91 9.13 -3.36
N THR A 30 19.61 8.96 -3.12
CA THR A 30 18.62 8.65 -4.15
C THR A 30 17.55 9.73 -4.20
N ARG A 31 17.34 10.33 -5.38
CA ARG A 31 16.28 11.32 -5.60
C ARG A 31 15.04 10.70 -6.19
N GLY A 32 13.91 11.36 -5.96
CA GLY A 32 12.63 11.04 -6.60
C GLY A 32 11.89 9.84 -6.01
N VAL A 33 12.33 9.31 -4.86
CA VAL A 33 11.53 8.30 -4.14
C VAL A 33 10.16 8.87 -3.78
N PRO A 34 9.09 8.07 -3.87
CA PRO A 34 7.77 8.42 -3.35
C PRO A 34 7.81 8.90 -1.89
N ASP A 35 6.85 9.72 -1.50
CA ASP A 35 6.80 10.36 -0.18
C ASP A 35 6.56 9.37 0.97
N ARG A 36 5.75 8.34 0.73
CA ARG A 36 5.30 7.37 1.74
C ARG A 36 5.43 5.92 1.28
N ILE A 37 5.71 5.05 2.25
CA ILE A 37 5.53 3.60 2.15
C ILE A 37 4.35 3.24 3.03
N VAL A 38 3.35 2.58 2.46
CA VAL A 38 2.19 2.03 3.15
C VAL A 38 2.32 0.52 3.22
N ILE A 39 2.11 -0.05 4.40
CA ILE A 39 2.11 -1.51 4.60
C ILE A 39 0.80 -1.89 5.27
N TYR A 40 0.04 -2.78 4.63
CA TYR A 40 -1.25 -3.25 5.08
C TYR A 40 -1.58 -4.60 4.45
N ALA A 41 -2.16 -5.53 5.22
CA ALA A 41 -2.66 -6.82 4.74
C ALA A 41 -1.69 -7.56 3.77
N ASN A 42 -0.43 -7.76 4.18
CA ASN A 42 0.63 -8.40 3.40
C ASN A 42 1.09 -7.67 2.12
N HIS A 43 0.57 -6.47 1.85
CA HIS A 43 0.94 -5.66 0.71
C HIS A 43 1.81 -4.46 1.10
N VAL A 44 2.60 -3.99 0.13
CA VAL A 44 3.45 -2.80 0.25
C VAL A 44 3.15 -1.86 -0.90
N TYR A 45 2.67 -0.66 -0.58
CA TYR A 45 2.33 0.37 -1.54
C TYR A 45 3.24 1.58 -1.37
N PHE A 46 3.65 2.18 -2.48
CA PHE A 46 4.39 3.43 -2.50
C PHE A 46 3.46 4.56 -2.89
N VAL A 47 3.48 5.67 -2.15
CA VAL A 47 2.57 6.79 -2.39
C VAL A 47 3.36 8.08 -2.59
N GLU A 48 3.20 8.68 -3.77
CA GLU A 48 3.66 10.03 -4.10
C GLU A 48 2.50 11.01 -3.99
N LEU A 49 2.69 12.10 -3.25
CA LEU A 49 1.67 13.09 -2.95
C LEU A 49 1.93 14.36 -3.75
N LYS A 50 0.88 14.90 -4.38
CA LYS A 50 0.92 16.18 -5.08
C LYS A 50 -0.09 17.16 -4.49
N ALA A 51 0.17 18.46 -4.63
CA ALA A 51 -0.89 19.45 -4.53
C ALA A 51 -1.94 19.24 -5.67
N PRO A 52 -3.21 19.62 -5.48
CA PRO A 52 -4.25 19.47 -6.51
C PRO A 52 -3.83 20.10 -7.84
N GLY A 53 -3.97 19.34 -8.94
CA GLY A 53 -3.61 19.77 -10.29
C GLY A 53 -2.10 19.80 -10.58
N LYS A 54 -1.24 19.35 -9.66
CA LYS A 54 0.20 19.20 -9.90
C LYS A 54 0.52 17.76 -10.31
N LYS A 55 1.61 17.62 -11.06
CA LYS A 55 2.15 16.34 -11.52
C LYS A 55 3.48 16.04 -10.82
N PRO A 56 3.91 14.77 -10.74
CA PRO A 56 5.26 14.43 -10.29
C PRO A 56 6.32 15.11 -11.16
N ARG A 57 7.48 15.41 -10.55
CA ARG A 57 8.63 15.94 -11.29
C ARG A 57 9.29 14.83 -12.12
N ALA A 58 10.13 15.21 -13.08
CA ALA A 58 10.80 14.24 -13.96
C ALA A 58 11.61 13.17 -13.19
N ASP A 59 12.29 13.53 -12.10
CA ASP A 59 13.04 12.58 -11.28
C ASP A 59 12.13 11.59 -10.53
N GLN A 60 10.94 12.03 -10.12
CA GLN A 60 9.92 11.18 -9.51
C GLN A 60 9.28 10.25 -10.53
N VAL A 61 8.94 10.73 -11.74
CA VAL A 61 8.39 9.88 -12.81
C VAL A 61 9.32 8.72 -13.12
N LEU A 62 10.63 8.99 -13.33
CA LEU A 62 11.62 7.96 -13.60
C LEU A 62 11.76 6.95 -12.45
N MET A 63 11.63 7.39 -11.20
CA MET A 63 11.68 6.49 -10.05
C MET A 63 10.41 5.64 -9.94
N ILE A 64 9.24 6.24 -10.14
CA ILE A 64 7.94 5.57 -10.15
C ILE A 64 7.96 4.45 -11.20
N GLU A 65 8.44 4.73 -12.41
CA GLU A 65 8.62 3.72 -13.48
C GLU A 65 9.54 2.59 -13.02
N LYS A 66 10.72 2.90 -12.46
CA LYS A 66 11.65 1.87 -11.95
C LYS A 66 11.07 0.97 -10.87
N ILE A 67 10.20 1.50 -10.01
CA ILE A 67 9.52 0.73 -8.96
C ILE A 67 8.47 -0.17 -9.60
N LYS A 68 7.63 0.37 -10.51
CA LYS A 68 6.61 -0.40 -11.23
C LYS A 68 7.21 -1.53 -12.06
N ASP A 69 8.32 -1.28 -12.74
CA ASP A 69 9.06 -2.29 -13.51
C ASP A 69 9.57 -3.47 -12.66
N ARG A 70 9.60 -3.30 -11.33
CA ARG A 70 10.00 -4.33 -10.34
C ARG A 70 8.82 -4.92 -9.58
N GLY A 71 7.60 -4.69 -10.06
CA GLY A 71 6.36 -5.17 -9.43
C GLY A 71 5.91 -4.34 -8.23
N GLY A 72 6.54 -3.19 -7.96
CA GLY A 72 6.10 -2.32 -6.88
C GLY A 72 4.86 -1.52 -7.28
N GLU A 73 3.89 -1.44 -6.37
CA GLU A 73 2.67 -0.69 -6.58
C GLU A 73 2.84 0.78 -6.17
N VAL A 74 2.58 1.69 -7.12
CA VAL A 74 2.80 3.12 -6.88
C VAL A 74 1.57 3.95 -7.21
N PHE A 75 1.11 4.70 -6.22
CA PHE A 75 -0.03 5.62 -6.31
C PHE A 75 0.45 7.06 -6.30
N VAL A 76 -0.08 7.86 -7.23
CA VAL A 76 0.09 9.32 -7.23
C VAL A 76 -1.22 9.94 -6.79
N ILE A 77 -1.22 10.61 -5.64
CA ILE A 77 -2.43 11.11 -4.98
C ILE A 77 -2.36 12.62 -4.84
N SER A 78 -3.40 13.33 -5.26
CA SER A 78 -3.47 14.79 -5.30
C SER A 78 -4.73 15.40 -4.67
N THR A 79 -5.63 14.56 -4.14
CA THR A 79 -6.90 14.97 -3.52
C THR A 79 -7.29 14.05 -2.37
N LYS A 80 -8.20 14.49 -1.49
CA LYS A 80 -8.74 13.64 -0.42
C LYS A 80 -9.63 12.52 -0.94
N GLU A 81 -10.32 12.76 -2.05
CA GLU A 81 -11.16 11.79 -2.73
C GLU A 81 -10.31 10.64 -3.30
N GLU A 82 -9.11 10.94 -3.82
CA GLU A 82 -8.14 9.90 -4.21
C GLU A 82 -7.61 9.13 -3.00
N VAL A 83 -7.37 9.78 -1.85
CA VAL A 83 -7.03 9.07 -0.62
C VAL A 83 -8.15 8.12 -0.19
N LYS A 84 -9.42 8.53 -0.29
CA LYS A 84 -10.55 7.66 0.06
C LYS A 84 -10.59 6.43 -0.84
N ARG A 85 -10.52 6.62 -2.17
CA ARG A 85 -10.46 5.50 -3.12
C ARG A 85 -9.27 4.57 -2.86
N PHE A 86 -8.12 5.13 -2.48
CA PHE A 86 -6.96 4.34 -2.10
C PHE A 86 -7.26 3.48 -0.86
N VAL A 87 -7.88 4.05 0.18
CA VAL A 87 -8.31 3.30 1.37
C VAL A 87 -9.28 2.17 1.02
N ASP A 88 -10.28 2.47 0.18
CA ASP A 88 -11.28 1.47 -0.23
C ASP A 88 -10.59 0.28 -0.94
N ASN A 89 -9.66 0.53 -1.86
CA ASN A 89 -8.88 -0.53 -2.52
C ASN A 89 -8.07 -1.39 -1.54
N LEU A 90 -7.46 -0.79 -0.51
CA LEU A 90 -6.69 -1.53 0.49
C LEU A 90 -7.57 -2.49 1.30
N GLU A 91 -8.82 -2.11 1.59
CA GLU A 91 -9.76 -2.98 2.29
C GLU A 91 -10.14 -4.18 1.43
N ASP A 92 -10.34 -4.00 0.12
CA ASP A 92 -10.58 -5.09 -0.84
C ASP A 92 -9.38 -6.07 -0.88
N ASP A 93 -8.15 -5.55 -0.96
CA ASP A 93 -6.92 -6.38 -0.98
C ASP A 93 -6.78 -7.22 0.31
N ARG A 94 -7.25 -6.70 1.45
CA ARG A 94 -7.28 -7.46 2.70
C ARG A 94 -8.29 -8.60 2.66
N GLU A 95 -9.49 -8.36 2.15
CA GLU A 95 -10.52 -9.40 2.05
C GLU A 95 -10.07 -10.53 1.12
N GLU A 96 -9.36 -10.21 0.03
CA GLU A 96 -8.74 -11.19 -0.86
C GLU A 96 -7.63 -11.98 -0.15
N ALA A 97 -6.71 -11.30 0.53
CA ALA A 97 -5.63 -11.97 1.27
C ALA A 97 -6.17 -12.87 2.41
N ASP A 98 -7.19 -12.42 3.14
CA ASP A 98 -7.85 -13.22 4.16
C ASP A 98 -8.49 -14.45 3.51
N ARG A 99 -9.21 -14.30 2.38
CA ARG A 99 -9.80 -15.43 1.64
C ARG A 99 -8.75 -16.44 1.19
N GLU A 100 -7.68 -16.00 0.51
CA GLU A 100 -6.61 -16.89 0.06
C GLU A 100 -5.98 -17.67 1.22
N TYR A 101 -5.81 -17.03 2.38
CA TYR A 101 -5.29 -17.68 3.57
C TYR A 101 -6.23 -18.76 4.11
N TYR A 102 -7.53 -18.49 4.22
CA TYR A 102 -8.51 -19.49 4.67
C TYR A 102 -8.66 -20.63 3.64
N ASP A 103 -8.69 -20.32 2.35
CA ASP A 103 -8.72 -21.33 1.28
C ASP A 103 -7.48 -22.25 1.37
N TRP A 104 -6.30 -21.68 1.63
CA TRP A 104 -5.06 -22.44 1.83
C TRP A 104 -5.08 -23.33 3.08
N ILE A 105 -5.77 -22.91 4.16
CA ILE A 105 -5.97 -23.77 5.34
C ILE A 105 -6.92 -24.91 5.02
N ASP A 106 -8.09 -24.61 4.43
CA ASP A 106 -9.14 -25.59 4.15
C ASP A 106 -8.69 -26.66 3.13
N GLU A 107 -7.84 -26.29 2.16
CA GLU A 107 -7.22 -27.24 1.23
C GLU A 107 -6.20 -28.18 1.91
N ARG A 108 -5.58 -27.76 3.02
CA ARG A 108 -4.59 -28.55 3.75
C ARG A 108 -5.19 -29.47 4.82
N ASP A 109 -6.34 -29.13 5.37
CA ASP A 109 -7.10 -29.99 6.29
C ASP A 109 -7.71 -31.23 5.62
N GLN A 110 -7.58 -31.38 4.29
CA GLN A 110 -8.00 -32.60 3.59
C GLN A 110 -6.95 -33.72 3.59
N ASP A 111 -5.68 -33.48 3.92
CA ASP A 111 -4.64 -34.50 3.73
C ASP A 111 -3.79 -34.91 4.96
N GLU A 112 -3.55 -34.13 6.04
CA GLU A 112 -2.57 -34.59 7.06
C GLU A 112 -2.76 -34.07 8.51
N TRP A 113 -3.93 -34.23 9.14
CA TRP A 113 -4.08 -33.92 10.59
C TRP A 113 -4.70 -35.01 11.47
N PHE A 114 -4.99 -36.20 10.92
CA PHE A 114 -5.41 -37.38 11.69
C PHE A 114 -4.60 -38.65 11.36
N ALA A 115 -3.31 -38.49 11.06
CA ALA A 115 -2.39 -39.62 11.00
C ALA A 115 -1.50 -39.59 12.25
N ASP A 116 -1.87 -40.48 13.18
CA ASP A 116 -1.00 -41.12 14.18
C ASP A 116 -0.59 -40.32 15.44
N GLU A 117 -1.60 -39.95 16.25
CA GLU A 117 -1.49 -40.02 17.72
C GLU A 117 -2.14 -41.33 18.23
N GLU A 118 -1.67 -42.49 17.78
CA GLU A 118 -1.84 -43.77 18.50
C GLU A 118 -0.60 -44.64 18.30
N ASP A 119 0.35 -44.55 19.25
CA ASP A 119 1.11 -45.68 19.84
C ASP A 119 1.96 -45.21 21.05
#